data_AF-A0A975FQ62-F1
#
_entry.id   AF-A0A975FQ62-F1
#
_cell.length_a   1.000
_cell.length_b   1.000
_cell.length_c   1.000
_cell.angle_alpha   90.00
_cell.angle_beta   90.00
_cell.angle_gamma   90.00
#
_symmetry.space_group_name_H-M   'P 1'
#
loop_
_entity.id
_entity.type
_entity.pdbx_description
1 polymer ?
#
loop_
_entity_poly.entity_id
_entity_poly.type
_entity_poly.pdbx_seq_one_letter_code
_entity_poly.pdbx_strand_id
1 'polypeptide(L)' 'MKAVDTNLLDLLKVTSQFEVPIYQRAYAWGEDECKQLWKDIVRAGENSALGAHFTGSVVYVEKAAGTQTSQSPNGNCQGG' A
#
# COMPACT_ATOMS: atom_id res chain seq x y z
N MET A 1 1.47 -17.73 1.00
CA MET A 1 1.55 -16.40 1.62
C MET A 1 2.67 -16.40 2.63
N LYS A 2 3.55 -15.39 2.63
CA LYS A 2 4.57 -15.18 3.65
C LYS A 2 4.25 -13.86 4.35
N ALA A 3 4.33 -13.85 5.68
CA ALA A 3 4.24 -12.63 6.48
C ALA A 3 5.63 -12.38 7.07
N VAL A 4 6.09 -11.14 6.96
CA VAL A 4 7.40 -10.69 7.43
C VAL A 4 7.18 -9.36 8.13
N ASP A 5 7.76 -9.20 9.31
CA ASP A 5 7.88 -7.92 9.98
C ASP A 5 8.98 -7.08 9.33
N THR A 6 8.70 -5.80 9.07
CA THR A 6 9.66 -4.90 8.44
C THR A 6 9.47 -3.49 8.96
N ASN A 7 10.54 -2.69 8.96
CA ASN A 7 10.43 -1.28 9.30
C ASN A 7 9.63 -0.55 8.21
N LEU A 8 8.68 0.29 8.60
CA LEU A 8 7.83 1.03 7.66
C LEU A 8 8.66 1.85 6.66
N LEU A 9 9.75 2.48 7.10
CA LEU A 9 10.60 3.27 6.21
C LEU A 9 11.35 2.41 5.21
N ASP A 10 11.71 1.17 5.58
CA ASP A 10 12.34 0.24 4.67
C ASP A 10 11.32 -0.27 3.64
N LEU A 11 10.09 -0.58 4.05
CA LEU A 11 8.99 -0.93 3.13
C LEU A 11 8.75 0.17 2.07
N LEU A 12 8.78 1.44 2.50
CA LEU A 12 8.59 2.60 1.62
C LEU A 12 9.81 2.90 0.75
N LYS A 13 11.02 2.51 1.16
CA LYS A 13 12.26 2.68 0.39
C LYS A 13 12.51 1.58 -0.64
N VAL A 14 12.13 0.35 -0.33
CA VAL A 14 12.55 -0.86 -1.08
C VAL A 14 11.86 -0.97 -2.44
N THR A 15 10.68 -0.38 -2.62
CA THR A 15 9.92 -0.49 -3.89
C THR A 15 9.68 0.89 -4.48
N SER A 16 9.96 1.03 -5.79
CA SER A 16 9.74 2.29 -6.50
C SER A 16 8.26 2.58 -6.76
N GLN A 17 7.38 1.58 -6.66
CA GLN A 17 5.96 1.74 -6.96
C GLN A 17 5.12 0.59 -6.37
N PHE A 18 4.16 0.94 -5.52
CA PHE A 18 3.01 0.08 -5.21
C PHE A 18 1.87 0.44 -6.17
N GLU A 19 1.32 -0.57 -6.86
CA GLU A 19 0.16 -0.40 -7.74
C GLU A 19 -1.09 -0.91 -7.03
N VAL A 20 -2.10 -0.05 -6.92
CA VAL A 20 -3.43 -0.43 -6.40
C VAL A 20 -4.24 -1.02 -7.55
N PRO A 21 -4.67 -2.30 -7.47
CA PRO A 21 -5.44 -2.92 -8.54
C PRO A 21 -6.83 -2.28 -8.73
N ILE A 22 -7.33 -2.26 -9.98
CA ILE A 22 -8.62 -1.64 -10.35
C ILE A 22 -9.85 -2.22 -9.63
N TYR A 23 -9.74 -3.43 -9.10
CA TYR A 23 -10.82 -4.11 -8.38
C TYR A 23 -10.84 -3.79 -6.87
N GLN A 24 -9.88 -3.02 -6.35
CA GLN A 24 -9.94 -2.54 -4.97
C GLN A 24 -10.95 -1.40 -4.83
N ARG A 25 -11.60 -1.32 -3.67
CA ARG A 25 -12.46 -0.18 -3.33
C ARG A 25 -11.58 1.07 -3.19
N ALA A 26 -12.12 2.21 -3.60
CA ALA A 26 -11.49 3.51 -3.44
C ALA A 26 -11.56 3.99 -1.99
N TYR A 27 -10.87 3.30 -1.08
CA TYR A 27 -10.63 3.79 0.27
C TYR A 27 -9.59 4.89 0.19
N ALA A 28 -10.06 6.13 0.19
CA ALA A 28 -9.23 7.31 0.29
C ALA A 28 -9.37 7.87 1.70
N TRP A 29 -8.23 8.06 2.36
CA TRP A 29 -8.17 8.88 3.56
C TRP A 29 -8.37 10.35 3.20
N GLY A 30 -9.08 11.06 4.06
CA GLY A 30 -9.11 12.50 4.07
C GLY A 30 -7.88 13.08 4.77
N GLU A 31 -7.92 14.39 4.97
CA GLU A 31 -6.84 15.12 5.61
C GLU A 31 -6.69 14.74 7.10
N ASP A 32 -7.79 14.43 7.78
CA ASP A 32 -7.80 14.15 9.22
C ASP A 32 -7.11 12.81 9.54
N GLU A 33 -7.35 11.78 8.74
CA GLU A 33 -6.69 10.49 8.86
C GLU A 33 -5.19 10.61 8.54
N CYS A 34 -4.83 11.38 7.51
CA CYS A 34 -3.43 11.66 7.18
C CYS A 34 -2.72 12.39 8.34
N LYS A 35 -3.36 13.39 8.95
CA LYS A 35 -2.85 14.11 10.12
C LYS A 35 -2.68 13.19 11.32
N GLN A 36 -3.61 12.27 11.54
CA GLN A 36 -3.52 11.29 12.62
C GLN A 36 -2.31 10.37 12.42
N LEU A 37 -2.16 9.78 11.23
CA LEU A 37 -1.01 8.92 10.92
C LEU A 37 0.31 9.68 11.15
N TRP A 38 0.40 10.93 10.69
CA TRP A 38 1.59 11.75 10.88
C TRP A 38 1.94 11.96 12.37
N LYS A 39 0.94 12.32 13.19
CA LYS A 39 1.13 12.48 14.64
C LYS A 39 1.57 11.19 15.31
N ASP A 40 1.02 10.04 14.90
CA ASP A 40 1.40 8.74 15.44
C ASP A 40 2.84 8.37 15.10
N ILE A 41 3.29 8.65 13.85
CA ILE A 41 4.68 8.44 13.44
C ILE A 41 5.64 9.31 14.26
N VAL A 42 5.34 10.60 14.42
CA VAL A 42 6.18 11.53 15.19
C VAL A 42 6.27 11.09 16.66
N ARG A 43 5.12 10.79 17.28
CA ARG A 43 5.06 10.32 18.67
C ARG A 43 5.85 9.03 18.88
N ALA A 44 5.79 8.10 17.93
CA ALA A 44 6.54 6.85 17.99
C ALA A 44 8.06 7.09 17.87
N GLY A 45 8.49 8.05 17.05
CA GLY A 45 9.90 8.41 16.87
C GLY A 45 10.50 9.22 18.03
N GLU A 46 9.70 10.04 18.71
CA GLU A 46 10.16 10.87 19.83
C GLU A 46 10.34 10.08 21.14
N ASN A 47 9.60 8.98 21.31
CA ASN A 47 9.63 8.21 22.55
C ASN A 47 10.63 7.05 22.47
N SER A 48 11.87 7.31 22.89
CA SER A 48 12.93 6.30 22.94
C SER A 48 12.67 5.12 23.88
N ALA A 49 11.64 5.19 24.74
CA ALA A 49 11.21 4.07 25.58
C ALA A 49 10.19 3.14 24.88
N LEU A 50 9.49 3.61 23.84
CA LEU A 50 8.71 2.77 22.94
C LEU A 50 9.67 2.10 21.94
N GLY A 51 10.26 0.97 22.30
CA GLY A 51 11.22 0.27 21.44
C GLY A 51 10.72 -0.04 20.02
N ALA A 52 9.40 -0.25 19.84
CA ALA A 52 8.77 -0.38 18.53
C ALA A 52 7.30 0.08 18.56
N HIS A 53 6.79 0.58 17.43
CA HIS A 53 5.38 0.93 17.25
C HIS A 53 4.80 0.16 16.06
N PHE A 54 3.65 -0.46 16.25
CA PHE A 54 2.97 -1.22 15.20
C PHE A 54 2.03 -0.30 14.41
N THR A 55 2.34 -0.06 13.14
CA THR A 55 1.59 0.84 12.25
C THR A 55 0.51 0.12 11.41
N GLY A 56 0.43 -1.20 11.51
CA GLY A 56 -0.51 -2.05 10.77
C GLY A 56 0.18 -3.05 9.86
N SER A 57 -0.61 -3.67 8.98
CA SER A 57 -0.13 -4.68 8.03
C SER A 57 -0.46 -4.26 6.60
N VAL A 58 0.51 -4.45 5.69
CA VAL A 58 0.33 -4.22 4.26
C VAL A 58 0.35 -5.56 3.54
N VAL A 59 -0.66 -5.83 2.72
CA VAL A 59 -0.74 -7.03 1.90
C VAL A 59 -0.51 -6.65 0.44
N TYR A 60 0.53 -7.20 -0.16
CA TYR A 60 0.86 -6.98 -1.57
C TYR A 60 1.27 -8.28 -2.24
N VAL A 61 1.23 -8.30 -3.56
CA VAL A 61 1.70 -9.42 -4.39
C VAL A 61 2.88 -8.92 -5.21
N GLU A 62 4.02 -9.60 -5.13
CA GLU A 62 5.16 -9.29 -5.98
C GLU A 62 4.80 -9.60 -7.44
N LYS A 63 4.99 -8.63 -8.33
CA LYS A 63 4.81 -8.84 -9.76
C LYS A 63 5.91 -9.80 -10.22
N ALA A 64 5.56 -11.07 -10.41
CA ALA A 64 6.44 -12.01 -11.09
C ALA A 64 6.81 -11.43 -12.46
N ALA A 65 8.10 -11.52 -12.83
CA ALA A 65 8.57 -11.26 -14.18
C ALA A 65 8.02 -12.35 -15.13
N GLY A 66 6.72 -12.30 -15.42
CA GLY A 66 5.99 -13.28 -16.20
C GLY A 66 4.95 -12.57 -17.06
N THR A 67 5.24 -12.54 -18.36
CA THR A 67 4.41 -12.11 -19.50
C THR A 67 3.17 -11.27 -19.17
N GLN A 68 3.31 -9.96 -19.38
CA GLN A 68 2.18 -9.07 -19.53
C GLN A 68 1.31 -9.53 -20.71
N THR A 69 0.16 -10.14 -20.44
CA THR A 69 -0.99 -10.02 -21.33
C THR A 69 -1.95 -9.02 -20.69
N SER A 70 -1.68 -7.74 -20.93
CA SER A 70 -2.69 -6.70 -20.76
C SER A 70 -3.72 -6.88 -21.89
N GLN A 71 -4.69 -7.76 -21.70
CA GLN A 71 -5.91 -7.69 -22.50
C GLN A 71 -6.80 -6.60 -21.88
N SER A 72 -6.74 -5.41 -22.47
CA SER A 72 -7.76 -4.39 -22.27
C SER A 72 -9.12 -4.96 -22.71
N PRO A 73 -10.22 -4.80 -21.94
CA PRO A 73 -11.53 -5.17 -22.42
C PRO A 73 -11.91 -4.23 -23.58
N ASN A 74 -11.94 -4.75 -24.81
CA ASN A 74 -12.54 -4.05 -25.95
C ASN A 74 -14.02 -3.83 -25.65
N GLY A 75 -14.37 -2.60 -25.27
CA GLY A 75 -15.76 -2.12 -25.25
C GLY A 75 -16.29 -1.97 -26.67
N ASN A 76 -16.65 -3.08 -27.31
CA ASN A 76 -17.51 -3.07 -28.49
C ASN A 76 -18.97 -3.23 -28.03
N CYS A 77 -19.64 -2.11 -27.81
CA CYS A 77 -21.10 -2.08 -27.83
C CYS A 77 -21.55 -1.76 -29.26
N GLN A 78 -21.76 -2.80 -30.06
CA GLN A 78 -22.57 -2.76 -31.27
C GLN A 78 -23.90 -3.44 -30.98
N GLY A 79 -25.01 -2.78 -31.33
CA GLY A 79 -26.30 -3.42 -31.58
C GLY A 79 -27.49 -2.78 -30.87
N GLY A 80 -28.37 -2.15 -31.65
CA GLY A 80 -29.68 -1.64 -31.25
C GLY A 80 -30.09 -0.42 -32.05
#